data_AF-A0A1X0SAT9-F1
#
_entry.id   AF-A0A1X0SAT9-F1
#
_cell.length_a   1.000
_cell.length_b   1.000
_cell.length_c   1.000
_cell.angle_alpha   90.00
_cell.angle_beta   90.00
_cell.angle_gamma   90.00
#
_symmetry.space_group_name_H-M   'P 1'
#
loop_
_entity.id
_entity.type
_entity.pdbx_description
1 polymer ?
#
loop_
_entity_poly.entity_id
_entity_poly.type
_entity_poly.pdbx_seq_one_letter_code
_entity_poly.pdbx_strand_id
1 'polypeptide(L)'
;MNFEGTLDTDGVGVSLLKQNFSPDRRGTLNAERKPLKADNDEFRYLESLSKKELDNTLNKCVLIDPGRHDLLFCMHEDSSIEEKKLFRFTRNQKSVETKARRFNKLRKFMKPAYIQELEASLSKIPAATVDLVKYTKYIKRRSKVSRPLKRYYSSEGEFLDRNISHVYEDSDEDDPAIGIDDTSTATDNICPKPAFECKKSKNKLGTYLSNLRYIHQEKNTQIQLAEDDITQLNTVIQQTDEILQKPETTEEGFESQISIVKNLIEETKAKLPTLKFRKMKLQSTINRQQSEKRLANALKAKFGEDAVLVLGNWSAPHAKFHEPIKGKGMRKMLQNEGFEVLLIDEFNTSSICPECNSDLKKFKTIENPRPYRRNKMLEVTCHGLLKCVNKDCLKIEEKDRVWNRDLAAVLNFRKILFSLRETGDRPEAFNKSRKDGNRKRKPPTNENKRTKRTKNNPASVIDEASTVQG
;
A
#
# COMPACT_ATOMS: atom_id res chain seq x y z
N MET A 1 19.24 30.85 6.70
CA MET A 1 18.18 29.83 6.60
C MET A 1 18.73 28.70 5.74
N ASN A 2 18.82 27.47 6.26
CA ASN A 2 19.32 26.32 5.51
C ASN A 2 18.13 25.48 5.04
N PHE A 3 17.98 25.33 3.72
CA PHE A 3 16.87 24.62 3.06
C PHE A 3 17.28 23.21 2.61
N GLU A 4 18.00 22.48 3.46
CA GLU A 4 18.51 21.15 3.12
C GLU A 4 17.36 20.13 3.03
N GLY A 5 17.06 19.67 1.81
CA GLY A 5 16.06 18.62 1.56
C GLY A 5 14.60 19.06 1.67
N THR A 6 14.34 20.36 1.78
CA THR A 6 13.00 20.96 1.97
C THR A 6 12.44 21.64 0.72
N LEU A 7 13.20 21.60 -0.38
CA LEU A 7 12.77 21.98 -1.70
C LEU A 7 12.42 20.71 -2.49
N ASP A 8 11.13 20.52 -2.77
CA ASP A 8 10.69 19.49 -3.71
C ASP A 8 10.19 20.17 -4.99
N THR A 9 10.60 19.63 -6.11
CA THR A 9 10.26 20.18 -7.42
C THR A 9 10.00 19.04 -8.39
N ASP A 10 8.78 19.03 -8.92
CA ASP A 10 8.41 18.18 -10.05
C ASP A 10 8.90 18.77 -11.39
N GLY A 11 9.61 19.91 -11.31
CA GLY A 11 10.11 20.80 -12.36
C GLY A 11 9.06 21.35 -13.32
N VAL A 12 7.85 21.56 -12.79
CA VAL A 12 6.89 22.56 -13.27
C VAL A 12 6.58 23.56 -12.14
N GLY A 13 6.54 23.09 -10.89
CA GLY A 13 6.44 23.93 -9.69
C GLY A 13 7.55 23.66 -8.67
N VAL A 14 7.62 24.52 -7.66
CA VAL A 14 8.48 24.38 -6.47
C VAL A 14 7.60 24.41 -5.24
N SER A 15 7.71 23.38 -4.41
CA SER A 15 7.09 23.32 -3.09
C SER A 15 8.17 23.43 -2.03
N LEU A 16 8.00 24.41 -1.14
CA LEU A 16 8.87 24.64 0.01
C LEU A 16 8.22 24.05 1.25
N LEU A 17 8.77 22.95 1.75
CA LEU A 17 8.34 22.33 2.98
C LEU A 17 9.13 22.93 4.14
N LYS A 18 8.57 23.90 4.87
CA LYS A 18 9.23 24.45 6.07
C LYS A 18 9.27 23.39 7.17
N GLN A 19 10.43 22.76 7.38
CA GLN A 19 10.66 21.84 8.50
C GLN A 19 11.46 22.54 9.60
N ASN A 20 11.04 22.37 10.85
CA ASN A 20 11.71 22.94 12.03
C ASN A 20 12.78 22.01 12.64
N PHE A 21 13.24 20.98 11.92
CA PHE A 21 14.22 20.00 12.41
C PHE A 21 15.22 19.59 11.33
N SER A 22 16.47 19.30 11.71
CA SER A 22 17.59 19.00 10.82
C SER A 22 17.54 17.57 10.23
N PRO A 23 17.93 17.35 8.96
CA PRO A 23 17.86 16.03 8.32
C PRO A 23 19.19 15.26 8.43
N ASP A 24 19.42 14.54 9.53
CA ASP A 24 20.55 13.60 9.59
C ASP A 24 20.28 12.37 8.71
N ARG A 25 20.92 12.32 7.53
CA ARG A 25 20.94 11.15 6.65
C ARG A 25 22.22 10.34 6.88
N ARG A 26 22.01 9.11 7.33
CA ARG A 26 22.81 7.85 7.22
C ARG A 26 23.29 7.30 8.56
N GLY A 27 23.06 6.00 8.69
CA GLY A 27 23.18 5.26 9.94
C GLY A 27 24.59 5.26 10.53
N THR A 28 24.61 5.45 11.83
CA THR A 28 25.59 4.84 12.72
C THR A 28 24.80 3.89 13.62
N LEU A 29 25.17 2.61 13.55
CA LEU A 29 24.77 1.62 14.54
C LEU A 29 25.25 2.13 15.92
N ASN A 30 24.39 2.03 16.94
CA ASN A 30 24.66 2.37 18.34
C ASN A 30 24.64 3.87 18.75
N ALA A 31 23.75 4.68 18.18
CA ALA A 31 23.29 5.88 18.87
C ALA A 31 21.88 5.64 19.42
N GLU A 32 21.69 5.87 20.72
CA GLU A 32 20.39 5.84 21.39
C GLU A 32 19.38 6.60 20.54
N ARG A 33 18.36 5.89 20.02
CA ARG A 33 17.23 6.52 19.37
C ARG A 33 16.56 7.39 20.43
N LYS A 34 16.83 8.69 20.40
CA LYS A 34 15.97 9.68 21.06
C LYS A 34 14.53 9.32 20.68
N PRO A 35 13.58 9.29 21.64
CA PRO A 35 12.20 9.00 21.30
C PRO A 35 11.82 9.94 20.18
N LEU A 36 11.31 9.39 19.08
CA LEU A 36 10.65 10.16 18.03
C LEU A 36 9.76 11.15 18.78
N LYS A 37 10.05 12.45 18.65
CA LYS A 37 9.12 13.46 19.17
C LYS A 37 7.78 13.09 18.57
N ALA A 38 6.79 12.87 19.43
CA ALA A 38 5.43 12.59 19.02
C ALA A 38 5.03 13.68 18.02
N ASP A 39 4.99 13.35 16.72
CA ASP A 39 3.99 13.96 15.86
C ASP A 39 2.70 13.77 16.64
N ASN A 40 2.00 14.85 17.00
CA ASN A 40 0.70 14.76 17.65
C ASN A 40 -0.15 13.78 16.83
N ASP A 41 -0.23 12.54 17.30
CA ASP A 41 -0.89 11.46 16.59
C ASP A 41 -2.37 11.82 16.66
N GLU A 42 -2.94 12.13 15.50
CA GLU A 42 -4.35 12.49 15.31
C GLU A 42 -5.31 11.38 15.80
N PHE A 43 -4.76 10.20 16.13
CA PHE A 43 -5.48 9.03 16.60
C PHE A 43 -5.15 8.75 18.06
N ARG A 44 -6.18 8.55 18.88
CA ARG A 44 -6.02 8.18 20.29
C ARG A 44 -5.59 6.72 20.41
N TYR A 45 -4.76 6.45 21.40
CA TYR A 45 -4.40 5.08 21.78
C TYR A 45 -5.45 4.52 22.74
N LEU A 46 -5.75 3.23 22.63
CA LEU A 46 -6.68 2.52 23.50
C LEU A 46 -6.26 2.66 24.97
N GLU A 47 -4.95 2.60 25.25
CA GLU A 47 -4.35 2.74 26.57
C GLU A 47 -4.50 4.16 27.15
N SER A 48 -4.86 5.15 26.33
CA SER A 48 -5.06 6.55 26.76
C SER A 48 -6.50 6.87 27.14
N LEU A 49 -7.42 5.93 26.96
CA LEU A 49 -8.82 6.10 27.33
C LEU A 49 -9.01 5.99 28.84
N SER A 50 -9.91 6.81 29.38
CA SER A 50 -10.37 6.66 30.76
C SER A 50 -11.25 5.41 30.91
N LYS A 51 -11.40 4.91 32.14
CA LYS A 51 -12.24 3.72 32.41
C LYS A 51 -13.67 3.88 31.89
N LYS A 52 -14.28 5.06 32.10
CA LYS A 52 -15.62 5.39 31.57
C LYS A 52 -15.67 5.34 30.04
N GLU A 53 -14.63 5.81 29.35
CA GLU A 53 -14.57 5.73 27.88
C GLU A 53 -14.41 4.28 27.42
N LEU A 54 -13.56 3.48 28.09
CA LEU A 54 -13.40 2.06 27.78
C LEU A 54 -14.71 1.28 27.99
N ASP A 55 -15.47 1.59 29.03
CA ASP A 55 -16.77 0.97 29.30
C ASP A 55 -17.80 1.33 28.23
N ASN A 56 -17.77 2.54 27.68
CA ASN A 56 -18.65 2.95 26.56
C ASN A 56 -18.38 2.16 25.26
N THR A 57 -17.19 1.57 25.11
CA THR A 57 -16.85 0.74 23.94
C THR A 57 -17.26 -0.73 24.08
N LEU A 58 -17.89 -1.11 25.20
CA LEU A 58 -18.25 -2.49 25.50
C LEU A 58 -19.17 -3.08 24.42
N ASN A 59 -18.80 -4.26 23.93
CA ASN A 59 -19.44 -5.01 22.84
C ASN A 59 -19.46 -4.29 21.48
N LYS A 60 -18.57 -3.31 21.27
CA LYS A 60 -18.44 -2.56 20.01
C LYS A 60 -17.07 -2.69 19.38
N CYS A 61 -16.08 -3.22 20.12
CA CYS A 61 -14.69 -3.20 19.66
C CYS A 61 -14.44 -4.26 18.58
N VAL A 62 -13.94 -3.79 17.42
CA VAL A 62 -13.36 -4.62 16.37
C VAL A 62 -11.85 -4.44 16.41
N LEU A 63 -11.15 -5.52 16.72
CA LEU A 63 -9.70 -5.58 16.83
C LEU A 63 -9.10 -5.91 15.46
N ILE A 64 -8.18 -5.10 14.98
CA ILE A 64 -7.68 -5.15 13.61
C ILE A 64 -6.15 -5.24 13.59
N ASP A 65 -5.63 -6.33 13.04
CA ASP A 65 -4.20 -6.49 12.74
C ASP A 65 -3.91 -6.07 11.28
N PRO A 66 -3.15 -4.97 11.06
CA PRO A 66 -2.78 -4.52 9.72
C PRO A 66 -1.58 -5.29 9.16
N GLY A 67 -1.82 -6.05 8.09
CA GLY A 67 -0.80 -6.92 7.48
C GLY A 67 -0.33 -6.50 6.08
N ARG A 68 0.49 -7.38 5.48
CA ARG A 68 0.98 -7.25 4.09
C ARG A 68 0.26 -8.13 3.08
N HIS A 69 -0.32 -9.24 3.53
CA HIS A 69 -1.06 -10.19 2.68
C HIS A 69 -2.55 -9.92 2.83
N ASP A 70 -3.04 -10.17 4.04
CA ASP A 70 -4.30 -9.65 4.52
C ASP A 70 -3.98 -8.23 4.96
N LEU A 71 -4.58 -7.25 4.26
CA LEU A 71 -4.35 -5.85 4.55
C LEU A 71 -4.99 -5.48 5.89
N LEU A 72 -6.10 -6.15 6.23
CA LEU A 72 -6.77 -6.10 7.51
C LEU A 72 -7.23 -7.51 7.88
N PHE A 73 -6.88 -7.97 9.08
CA PHE A 73 -7.49 -9.11 9.72
C PHE A 73 -8.25 -8.60 10.95
N CYS A 74 -9.57 -8.76 10.96
CA CYS A 74 -10.46 -8.18 11.96
C CYS A 74 -11.14 -9.28 12.78
N MET A 75 -11.29 -9.05 14.07
CA MET A 75 -12.08 -9.88 14.98
C MET A 75 -12.91 -8.98 15.88
N HIS A 76 -14.21 -9.25 15.99
CA HIS A 76 -15.02 -8.61 17.02
C HIS A 76 -14.68 -9.17 18.40
N GLU A 77 -14.72 -8.33 19.44
CA GLU A 77 -14.30 -8.72 20.78
C GLU A 77 -15.07 -9.91 21.37
N ASP A 78 -16.34 -10.05 21.02
CA ASP A 78 -17.22 -11.16 21.44
C ASP A 78 -17.06 -12.44 20.62
N SER A 79 -16.16 -12.47 19.63
CA SER A 79 -15.99 -13.64 18.76
C SER A 79 -15.61 -14.88 19.59
N SER A 80 -16.39 -15.94 19.43
CA SER A 80 -16.15 -17.24 20.08
C SER A 80 -15.67 -18.30 19.07
N ILE A 81 -15.44 -19.51 19.55
CA ILE A 81 -15.06 -20.66 18.69
C ILE A 81 -16.27 -21.11 17.87
N GLU A 82 -17.45 -21.07 18.48
CA GLU A 82 -18.76 -21.44 17.94
C GLU A 82 -19.26 -20.36 16.97
N GLU A 83 -19.17 -19.09 17.37
CA GLU A 83 -19.61 -17.94 16.58
C GLU A 83 -18.43 -17.02 16.23
N LYS A 84 -17.84 -17.28 15.06
CA LYS A 84 -16.66 -16.53 14.59
C LYS A 84 -17.04 -15.23 13.90
N LYS A 85 -16.84 -14.11 14.58
CA LYS A 85 -17.03 -12.76 14.01
C LYS A 85 -15.72 -12.22 13.44
N LEU A 86 -15.29 -12.80 12.32
CA LEU A 86 -14.01 -12.50 11.66
C LEU A 86 -14.19 -11.87 10.28
N PHE A 87 -13.44 -10.82 9.96
CA PHE A 87 -13.44 -10.21 8.62
C PHE A 87 -12.01 -10.05 8.10
N ARG A 88 -11.80 -10.31 6.81
CA ARG A 88 -10.50 -10.18 6.16
C ARG A 88 -10.61 -9.34 4.90
N PHE A 89 -9.78 -8.32 4.80
CA PHE A 89 -9.62 -7.54 3.57
C PHE A 89 -8.25 -7.82 2.96
N THR A 90 -8.21 -8.42 1.78
CA THR A 90 -6.95 -8.92 1.20
C THR A 90 -6.38 -8.00 0.12
N ARG A 91 -5.07 -8.08 -0.09
CA ARG A 91 -4.41 -7.40 -1.21
C ARG A 91 -4.97 -7.81 -2.57
N ASN A 92 -5.35 -9.08 -2.73
CA ASN A 92 -5.88 -9.58 -4.00
C ASN A 92 -7.27 -9.01 -4.27
N GLN A 93 -8.14 -9.00 -3.26
CA GLN A 93 -9.46 -8.36 -3.32
C GLN A 93 -9.34 -6.90 -3.74
N LYS A 94 -8.55 -6.10 -3.03
CA LYS A 94 -8.28 -4.69 -3.40
C LYS A 94 -7.72 -4.54 -4.80
N SER A 95 -6.84 -5.45 -5.24
CA SER A 95 -6.27 -5.40 -6.59
C SER A 95 -7.32 -5.66 -7.67
N VAL A 96 -8.35 -6.47 -7.39
CA VAL A 96 -9.47 -6.74 -8.30
C VAL A 96 -10.41 -5.53 -8.32
N GLU A 97 -10.85 -5.07 -7.14
CA GLU A 97 -11.81 -3.96 -7.00
C GLU A 97 -11.29 -2.65 -7.62
N THR A 98 -10.02 -2.31 -7.36
CA THR A 98 -9.43 -1.08 -7.91
C THR A 98 -9.15 -1.16 -9.41
N LYS A 99 -9.09 -2.38 -9.97
CA LYS A 99 -8.65 -2.66 -11.35
C LYS A 99 -7.29 -2.01 -11.69
N ALA A 100 -6.48 -1.66 -10.69
CA ALA A 100 -5.29 -0.83 -10.88
C ALA A 100 -4.24 -1.49 -11.79
N ARG A 101 -4.08 -2.82 -11.69
CA ARG A 101 -3.17 -3.57 -12.58
C ARG A 101 -3.65 -3.53 -14.04
N ARG A 102 -4.95 -3.64 -14.27
CA ARG A 102 -5.55 -3.57 -15.62
C ARG A 102 -5.30 -2.20 -16.22
N PHE A 103 -5.64 -1.11 -15.53
CA PHE A 103 -5.39 0.25 -16.04
C PHE A 103 -3.91 0.58 -16.21
N ASN A 104 -3.03 0.05 -15.34
CA ASN A 104 -1.59 0.21 -15.52
C ASN A 104 -1.09 -0.49 -16.79
N LYS A 105 -1.57 -1.72 -17.07
CA LYS A 105 -1.24 -2.44 -18.31
C LYS A 105 -1.75 -1.69 -19.53
N LEU A 106 -3.02 -1.28 -19.49
CA LEU A 106 -3.65 -0.53 -20.58
C LEU A 106 -2.93 0.79 -20.87
N ARG A 107 -2.57 1.56 -19.84
CA ARG A 107 -1.78 2.81 -20.01
C ARG A 107 -0.44 2.56 -20.70
N LYS A 108 0.26 1.48 -20.34
CA LYS A 108 1.52 1.13 -21.00
C LYS A 108 1.28 0.69 -22.44
N PHE A 109 0.21 -0.05 -22.65
CA PHE A 109 -0.15 -0.61 -23.94
C PHE A 109 -0.58 0.44 -24.97
N MET A 110 -1.34 1.45 -24.55
CA MET A 110 -1.83 2.54 -25.40
C MET A 110 -0.81 3.67 -25.57
N LYS A 111 0.29 3.67 -24.82
CA LYS A 111 1.31 4.72 -24.88
C LYS A 111 2.15 4.55 -26.15
N PRO A 112 2.29 5.57 -27.00
CA PRO A 112 3.12 5.49 -28.21
C PRO A 112 4.57 5.10 -27.91
N ALA A 113 5.20 4.31 -28.78
CA ALA A 113 6.58 3.84 -28.62
C ALA A 113 7.56 5.01 -28.41
N TYR A 114 7.44 6.09 -29.20
CA TYR A 114 8.29 7.26 -29.06
C TYR A 114 8.18 7.93 -27.67
N ILE A 115 6.99 7.94 -27.04
CA ILE A 115 6.82 8.44 -25.67
C ILE A 115 7.47 7.50 -24.65
N GLN A 116 7.32 6.19 -24.84
CA GLN A 116 7.96 5.19 -23.98
C GLN A 116 9.49 5.32 -24.00
N GLU A 117 10.09 5.57 -25.16
CA GLU A 117 11.53 5.78 -25.32
C GLU A 117 12.02 7.05 -24.62
N LEU A 118 11.26 8.15 -24.74
CA LEU A 118 11.56 9.40 -24.05
C LEU A 118 11.54 9.20 -22.52
N GLU A 119 10.52 8.54 -21.97
CA GLU A 119 10.44 8.22 -20.54
C GLU A 119 11.56 7.26 -20.10
N ALA A 120 11.82 6.21 -20.87
CA ALA A 120 12.88 5.25 -20.58
C ALA A 120 14.25 5.95 -20.53
N SER A 121 14.50 6.89 -21.44
CA SER A 121 15.74 7.64 -21.46
C SER A 121 15.93 8.56 -20.26
N LEU A 122 14.85 9.09 -19.67
CA LEU A 122 14.91 9.84 -18.42
C LEU A 122 15.15 8.91 -17.23
N SER A 123 14.47 7.76 -17.21
CA SER A 123 14.59 6.81 -16.10
C SER A 123 16.02 6.28 -15.90
N LYS A 124 16.82 6.23 -16.98
CA LYS A 124 18.25 5.86 -16.95
C LYS A 124 19.15 6.88 -16.24
N ILE A 125 18.68 8.10 -15.99
CA ILE A 125 19.47 9.17 -15.35
C ILE A 125 18.77 9.59 -14.06
N PRO A 126 19.29 9.22 -12.87
CA PRO A 126 18.62 9.46 -11.61
C PRO A 126 18.55 10.97 -11.31
N ALA A 127 17.33 11.48 -11.12
CA ALA A 127 17.09 12.86 -10.68
C ALA A 127 17.55 13.08 -9.22
N ALA A 128 17.41 12.05 -8.39
CA ALA A 128 17.80 12.05 -6.98
C ALA A 128 19.29 11.72 -6.82
N THR A 129 20.16 12.61 -7.29
CA THR A 129 21.62 12.48 -7.16
C THR A 129 22.23 13.77 -6.62
N VAL A 130 23.22 13.64 -5.73
CA VAL A 130 24.02 14.75 -5.20
C VAL A 130 25.29 15.01 -6.02
N ASP A 131 25.56 14.15 -7.00
CA ASP A 131 26.68 14.28 -7.93
C ASP A 131 26.32 15.32 -9.00
N LEU A 132 27.04 16.43 -9.00
CA LEU A 132 26.79 17.57 -9.88
C LEU A 132 26.88 17.20 -11.37
N VAL A 133 27.82 16.32 -11.75
CA VAL A 133 28.00 15.88 -13.14
C VAL A 133 26.81 15.05 -13.59
N LYS A 134 26.35 14.11 -12.75
CA LYS A 134 25.17 13.29 -13.01
C LYS A 134 23.89 14.13 -13.05
N TYR A 135 23.74 15.09 -12.14
CA TYR A 135 22.58 15.98 -12.10
C TYR A 135 22.53 16.90 -13.33
N THR A 136 23.66 17.46 -13.73
CA THR A 136 23.77 18.27 -14.97
C THR A 136 23.37 17.45 -16.19
N LYS A 137 23.79 16.17 -16.25
CA LYS A 137 23.38 15.24 -17.31
C LYS A 137 21.86 14.99 -17.30
N TYR A 138 21.26 14.85 -16.12
CA TYR A 138 19.80 14.74 -15.97
C TYR A 138 19.09 15.98 -16.50
N ILE A 139 19.50 17.19 -16.11
CA ILE A 139 18.88 18.45 -16.56
C ILE A 139 18.98 18.60 -18.08
N LYS A 140 20.15 18.33 -18.67
CA LYS A 140 20.33 18.35 -20.14
C LYS A 140 19.38 17.37 -20.84
N ARG A 141 19.21 16.16 -20.31
CA ARG A 141 18.27 15.19 -20.88
C ARG A 141 16.82 15.63 -20.70
N ARG A 142 16.46 16.10 -19.52
CA ARG A 142 15.12 16.61 -19.18
C ARG A 142 14.70 17.75 -20.10
N SER A 143 15.58 18.71 -20.35
CA SER A 143 15.33 19.80 -21.31
C SER A 143 14.98 19.28 -22.71
N LYS A 144 15.75 18.31 -23.23
CA LYS A 144 15.53 17.72 -24.57
C LYS A 144 14.18 17.01 -24.71
N VAL A 145 13.72 16.32 -23.67
CA VAL A 145 12.49 15.50 -23.74
C VAL A 145 11.24 16.23 -23.21
N SER A 146 11.42 17.35 -22.50
CA SER A 146 10.32 18.06 -21.83
C SER A 146 9.26 18.55 -22.82
N ARG A 147 9.68 19.17 -23.94
CA ARG A 147 8.73 19.73 -24.92
C ARG A 147 7.86 18.64 -25.60
N PRO A 148 8.42 17.53 -26.12
CA PRO A 148 7.63 16.42 -26.64
C PRO A 148 6.67 15.79 -25.59
N LEU A 149 7.16 15.53 -24.37
CA LEU A 149 6.33 14.96 -23.31
C LEU A 149 5.21 15.91 -22.88
N LYS A 150 5.51 17.20 -22.73
CA LYS A 150 4.52 18.22 -22.38
C LYS A 150 3.45 18.32 -23.46
N ARG A 151 3.82 18.34 -24.74
CA ARG A 151 2.87 18.34 -25.86
C ARG A 151 1.91 17.16 -25.75
N TYR A 152 2.43 15.94 -25.61
CA TYR A 152 1.64 14.73 -25.48
C TYR A 152 0.68 14.75 -24.27
N TYR A 153 1.16 15.12 -23.08
CA TYR A 153 0.33 15.12 -21.87
C TYR A 153 -0.63 16.34 -21.76
N SER A 154 -0.38 17.41 -22.53
CA SER A 154 -1.21 18.62 -22.54
C SER A 154 -2.33 18.54 -23.58
N SER A 155 -2.07 17.96 -24.76
CA SER A 155 -3.05 17.80 -25.84
C SER A 155 -4.24 16.90 -25.47
N GLU A 156 -4.17 16.18 -24.35
CA GLU A 156 -5.28 15.36 -23.85
C GLU A 156 -6.50 16.21 -23.40
N GLY A 157 -6.32 17.51 -23.11
CA GLY A 157 -7.37 18.41 -22.63
C GLY A 157 -8.16 19.17 -23.71
N GLU A 158 -7.59 19.37 -24.90
CA GLU A 158 -8.11 20.32 -25.91
C GLU A 158 -9.35 19.82 -26.69
N PHE A 159 -9.70 18.53 -26.58
CA PHE A 159 -10.89 17.95 -27.21
C PHE A 159 -12.13 17.88 -26.29
N LEU A 160 -12.07 18.44 -25.09
CA LEU A 160 -13.20 18.40 -24.13
C LEU A 160 -14.31 19.42 -24.43
N ASP A 161 -14.08 20.39 -25.31
CA ASP A 161 -15.00 21.52 -25.50
C ASP A 161 -16.09 21.33 -26.57
N ARG A 162 -16.10 20.22 -27.32
CA ARG A 162 -17.03 20.09 -28.47
C ARG A 162 -18.14 19.07 -28.34
N ASN A 163 -18.12 18.15 -27.36
CA ASN A 163 -19.09 17.04 -27.32
C ASN A 163 -19.58 16.65 -25.91
N ILE A 164 -19.52 17.55 -24.92
CA ILE A 164 -20.23 17.35 -23.64
C ILE A 164 -21.53 18.15 -23.69
N SER A 165 -22.42 17.75 -24.59
CA SER A 165 -23.85 18.01 -24.46
C SER A 165 -24.51 16.67 -24.77
N HIS A 166 -25.22 16.12 -23.79
CA HIS A 166 -25.88 14.81 -23.83
C HIS A 166 -24.92 13.61 -23.79
N VAL A 167 -24.74 13.01 -22.61
CA VAL A 167 -24.94 11.57 -22.30
C VAL A 167 -24.52 11.39 -20.84
N TYR A 168 -25.34 11.89 -19.92
CA TYR A 168 -25.44 11.36 -18.55
C TYR A 168 -26.93 11.37 -18.25
N GLU A 169 -27.63 10.37 -18.78
CA GLU A 169 -28.86 9.91 -18.15
C GLU A 169 -28.45 8.78 -17.23
N ASP A 170 -28.69 9.01 -15.95
CA ASP A 170 -28.61 8.03 -14.88
C ASP A 170 -29.57 6.87 -15.22
N SER A 171 -29.03 5.67 -15.40
CA SER A 171 -29.80 4.44 -15.37
C SER A 171 -29.29 3.59 -14.21
N ASP A 172 -29.89 3.83 -13.05
CA ASP A 172 -29.93 2.92 -11.92
C ASP A 172 -30.68 1.64 -12.33
N GLU A 173 -29.99 0.61 -12.79
CA GLU A 173 -30.56 -0.75 -12.85
C GLU A 173 -29.48 -1.79 -12.49
N ASP A 174 -29.61 -2.32 -11.27
CA ASP A 174 -29.30 -3.67 -10.77
C ASP A 174 -28.04 -4.40 -11.28
N ASP A 175 -26.94 -4.31 -10.52
CA ASP A 175 -25.86 -5.30 -10.54
C ASP A 175 -26.04 -6.24 -9.33
N PRO A 176 -26.38 -7.54 -9.53
CA PRO A 176 -26.71 -8.43 -8.43
C PRO A 176 -25.48 -8.68 -7.56
N ALA A 177 -25.62 -8.30 -6.29
CA ALA A 177 -24.71 -8.64 -5.21
C ALA A 177 -24.51 -10.17 -5.17
N ILE A 178 -23.30 -10.64 -5.49
CA ILE A 178 -22.91 -12.01 -5.17
C ILE A 178 -22.75 -12.07 -3.65
N GLY A 179 -23.77 -12.65 -3.02
CA GLY A 179 -23.85 -12.93 -1.61
C GLY A 179 -22.62 -13.67 -1.11
N ILE A 180 -22.15 -13.22 0.04
CA ILE A 180 -21.29 -13.97 0.93
C ILE A 180 -22.19 -15.05 1.52
N ASP A 181 -21.87 -16.33 1.27
CA ASP A 181 -22.31 -17.39 2.15
C ASP A 181 -21.09 -18.20 2.58
N ASP A 182 -20.81 -18.11 3.88
CA ASP A 182 -19.80 -18.88 4.60
C ASP A 182 -20.48 -20.17 5.07
N THR A 183 -20.33 -21.28 4.34
CA THR A 183 -20.47 -22.61 4.95
C THR A 183 -19.46 -23.59 4.36
N SER A 184 -18.83 -24.33 5.26
CA SER A 184 -17.85 -25.38 5.01
C SER A 184 -18.51 -26.63 4.42
N THR A 185 -17.96 -27.17 3.34
CA THR A 185 -17.74 -28.61 3.19
C THR A 185 -16.50 -28.84 2.35
N ALA A 186 -15.45 -29.35 3.00
CA ALA A 186 -14.43 -30.11 2.32
C ALA A 186 -15.09 -31.39 1.80
N THR A 187 -15.16 -31.54 0.48
CA THR A 187 -15.28 -32.85 -0.15
C THR A 187 -14.24 -32.93 -1.25
N ASP A 188 -13.50 -34.02 -1.19
CA ASP A 188 -12.49 -34.45 -2.13
C ASP A 188 -12.92 -34.27 -3.58
N ASN A 189 -12.34 -33.27 -4.24
CA ASN A 189 -12.19 -33.32 -5.68
C ASN A 189 -10.75 -33.70 -5.96
N ILE A 190 -10.57 -35.01 -6.12
CA ILE A 190 -9.53 -35.64 -6.90
C ILE A 190 -9.29 -34.76 -8.11
N CYS A 191 -8.21 -33.99 -8.06
CA CYS A 191 -7.75 -33.20 -9.18
C CYS A 191 -7.31 -34.20 -10.25
N PRO A 192 -8.02 -34.35 -11.39
CA PRO A 192 -7.48 -35.14 -12.48
C PRO A 192 -6.23 -34.37 -12.92
N LYS A 193 -5.06 -34.99 -12.77
CA LYS A 193 -3.78 -34.43 -13.24
C LYS A 193 -3.95 -34.05 -14.71
N PRO A 194 -3.92 -32.77 -15.12
CA PRO A 194 -3.94 -32.42 -16.53
C PRO A 194 -2.51 -32.47 -17.06
N ALA A 195 -2.38 -33.06 -18.25
CA ALA A 195 -1.15 -33.17 -19.02
C ALA A 195 -0.38 -31.84 -19.09
N PHE A 196 0.93 -31.97 -19.03
CA PHE A 196 1.88 -30.91 -18.76
C PHE A 196 2.33 -30.23 -20.06
N GLU A 197 1.43 -29.60 -20.81
CA GLU A 197 1.79 -28.73 -21.95
C GLU A 197 0.56 -27.89 -22.33
N CYS A 198 0.74 -26.64 -22.78
CA CYS A 198 -0.34 -25.72 -23.23
C CYS A 198 -1.04 -24.77 -22.22
N LYS A 199 -0.44 -24.41 -21.07
CA LYS A 199 -0.99 -23.33 -20.19
C LYS A 199 -0.49 -21.92 -20.49
N LYS A 200 0.70 -21.73 -21.07
CA LYS A 200 1.32 -20.39 -21.17
C LYS A 200 0.76 -19.54 -22.30
N SER A 201 0.68 -20.10 -23.50
CA SER A 201 0.22 -19.42 -24.72
C SER A 201 -1.30 -19.19 -24.68
N LYS A 202 -2.08 -20.16 -24.21
CA LYS A 202 -3.53 -20.00 -23.96
C LYS A 202 -3.84 -18.82 -23.00
N ASN A 203 -3.15 -18.74 -21.86
CA ASN A 203 -3.30 -17.62 -20.91
C ASN A 203 -2.88 -16.27 -21.50
N LYS A 204 -1.85 -16.26 -22.34
CA LYS A 204 -1.36 -15.07 -23.04
C LYS A 204 -2.40 -14.60 -24.06
N LEU A 205 -2.96 -15.50 -24.87
CA LEU A 205 -4.03 -15.19 -25.82
C LEU A 205 -5.27 -14.62 -25.11
N GLY A 206 -5.73 -15.25 -24.03
CA GLY A 206 -6.85 -14.74 -23.23
C GLY A 206 -6.60 -13.33 -22.67
N THR A 207 -5.35 -12.99 -22.36
CA THR A 207 -4.97 -11.63 -21.96
C THR A 207 -5.09 -10.63 -23.11
N TYR A 208 -4.67 -11.00 -24.33
CA TYR A 208 -4.81 -10.14 -25.51
C TYR A 208 -6.27 -9.92 -25.88
N LEU A 209 -7.08 -10.99 -25.86
CA LEU A 209 -8.52 -10.90 -26.10
C LEU A 209 -9.23 -9.97 -25.10
N SER A 210 -8.87 -10.07 -23.81
CA SER A 210 -9.41 -9.18 -22.77
C SER A 210 -9.09 -7.71 -23.02
N ASN A 211 -7.93 -7.40 -23.61
CA ASN A 211 -7.56 -6.04 -23.99
C ASN A 211 -8.33 -5.58 -25.23
N LEU A 212 -8.47 -6.45 -26.24
CA LEU A 212 -9.22 -6.20 -27.48
C LEU A 212 -10.69 -5.85 -27.17
N ARG A 213 -11.35 -6.67 -26.34
CA ARG A 213 -12.73 -6.42 -25.87
C ARG A 213 -12.88 -5.10 -25.13
N TYR A 214 -11.89 -4.73 -24.31
CA TYR A 214 -11.92 -3.44 -23.62
C TYR A 214 -11.85 -2.27 -24.60
N ILE A 215 -10.97 -2.35 -25.60
CA ILE A 215 -10.87 -1.33 -26.65
C ILE A 215 -12.21 -1.22 -27.36
N HIS A 216 -12.78 -2.36 -27.78
CA HIS A 216 -14.04 -2.44 -28.51
C HIS A 216 -15.26 -1.94 -27.71
N GLN A 217 -15.38 -2.26 -26.41
CA GLN A 217 -16.53 -1.87 -25.57
C GLN A 217 -16.53 -0.38 -25.17
N GLU A 218 -15.43 0.34 -25.39
CA GLU A 218 -15.39 1.75 -25.04
C GLU A 218 -16.17 2.57 -26.08
N LYS A 219 -17.28 3.21 -25.66
CA LYS A 219 -18.19 3.99 -26.53
C LYS A 219 -17.45 4.95 -27.46
N ASN A 220 -16.41 5.63 -26.96
CA ASN A 220 -15.61 6.56 -27.77
C ASN A 220 -14.80 5.85 -28.87
N THR A 221 -14.37 4.60 -28.65
CA THR A 221 -13.69 3.79 -29.66
C THR A 221 -14.64 3.43 -30.80
N GLN A 222 -15.86 2.98 -30.46
CA GLN A 222 -16.88 2.62 -31.47
C GLN A 222 -17.30 3.83 -32.31
N ILE A 223 -17.34 5.02 -31.72
CA ILE A 223 -17.65 6.27 -32.42
C ILE A 223 -16.50 6.69 -33.38
N GLN A 224 -15.27 6.25 -33.14
CA GLN A 224 -14.07 6.74 -33.83
C GLN A 224 -13.53 5.77 -34.90
N LEU A 225 -13.93 4.50 -34.87
CA LEU A 225 -13.52 3.51 -35.86
C LEU A 225 -14.56 3.42 -36.98
N ALA A 226 -14.09 3.07 -38.18
CA ALA A 226 -15.00 2.75 -39.28
C ALA A 226 -15.80 1.47 -38.96
N GLU A 227 -17.00 1.36 -39.51
CA GLU A 227 -17.88 0.20 -39.31
C GLU A 227 -17.21 -1.13 -39.72
N ASP A 228 -16.40 -1.09 -40.78
CA ASP A 228 -15.59 -2.23 -41.25
C ASP A 228 -14.56 -2.67 -40.19
N ASP A 229 -13.90 -1.72 -39.52
CA ASP A 229 -12.91 -2.00 -38.47
C ASP A 229 -13.59 -2.63 -37.23
N ILE A 230 -14.79 -2.17 -36.88
CA ILE A 230 -15.60 -2.72 -35.79
C ILE A 230 -16.04 -4.15 -36.13
N THR A 231 -16.42 -4.39 -37.38
CA THR A 231 -16.82 -5.72 -37.87
C THR A 231 -15.64 -6.69 -37.86
N GLN A 232 -14.46 -6.24 -38.28
CA GLN A 232 -13.22 -7.02 -38.21
C GLN A 232 -12.85 -7.34 -36.76
N LEU A 233 -12.97 -6.37 -35.83
CA LEU A 233 -12.76 -6.57 -34.39
C LEU A 233 -13.70 -7.62 -33.82
N ASN A 234 -15.00 -7.53 -34.08
CA ASN A 234 -16.00 -8.50 -33.63
C ASN A 234 -15.69 -9.91 -34.14
N THR A 235 -15.34 -10.02 -35.42
CA THR A 235 -14.99 -11.29 -36.07
C THR A 235 -13.80 -11.94 -35.37
N VAL A 236 -12.73 -11.17 -35.12
CA VAL A 236 -11.52 -11.70 -34.47
C VAL A 236 -11.76 -12.01 -32.98
N ILE A 237 -12.61 -11.26 -32.28
CA ILE A 237 -13.03 -11.59 -30.91
C ILE A 237 -13.69 -12.97 -30.90
N GLN A 238 -14.69 -13.18 -31.77
CA GLN A 238 -15.45 -14.42 -31.86
C GLN A 238 -14.56 -15.62 -32.22
N GLN A 239 -13.73 -15.50 -33.28
CA GLN A 239 -12.79 -16.54 -33.68
C GLN A 239 -11.81 -16.91 -32.55
N THR A 240 -11.35 -15.91 -31.79
CA THR A 240 -10.43 -16.15 -30.67
C THR A 240 -11.12 -16.85 -29.50
N ASP A 241 -12.38 -16.54 -29.22
CA ASP A 241 -13.18 -17.24 -28.21
C ASP A 241 -13.37 -18.72 -28.55
N GLU A 242 -13.70 -19.02 -29.80
CA GLU A 242 -13.84 -20.40 -30.28
C GLU A 242 -12.54 -21.19 -30.11
N ILE A 243 -11.40 -20.59 -30.45
CA ILE A 243 -10.07 -21.20 -30.26
C ILE A 243 -9.76 -21.44 -28.78
N LEU A 244 -10.16 -20.54 -27.87
CA LEU A 244 -9.95 -20.71 -26.43
C LEU A 244 -10.81 -21.82 -25.82
N GLN A 245 -11.98 -22.06 -26.39
CA GLN A 245 -12.92 -23.11 -25.97
C GLN A 245 -12.54 -24.50 -26.52
N LYS A 246 -11.83 -24.59 -27.65
CA LYS A 246 -11.39 -25.87 -28.26
C LYS A 246 -10.33 -26.59 -27.40
N PRO A 247 -10.57 -27.85 -26.98
CA PRO A 247 -9.67 -28.61 -26.11
C PRO A 247 -8.37 -29.08 -26.79
N GLU A 248 -8.34 -29.22 -28.12
CA GLU A 248 -7.22 -29.82 -28.88
C GLU A 248 -6.29 -28.81 -29.59
N THR A 249 -6.36 -27.53 -29.21
CA THR A 249 -5.58 -26.51 -29.90
C THR A 249 -4.09 -26.64 -29.58
N THR A 250 -3.25 -26.74 -30.62
CA THR A 250 -1.78 -26.82 -30.49
C THR A 250 -1.18 -25.50 -30.02
N GLU A 251 0.03 -25.55 -29.44
CA GLU A 251 0.75 -24.34 -28.99
C GLU A 251 1.07 -23.38 -30.16
N GLU A 252 1.35 -23.93 -31.34
CA GLU A 252 1.51 -23.18 -32.58
C GLU A 252 0.22 -22.48 -33.01
N GLY A 253 -0.93 -23.14 -32.88
CA GLY A 253 -2.24 -22.53 -33.11
C GLY A 253 -2.50 -21.33 -32.20
N PHE A 254 -2.14 -21.44 -30.92
CA PHE A 254 -2.24 -20.32 -29.98
C PHE A 254 -1.28 -19.17 -30.32
N GLU A 255 -0.02 -19.43 -30.68
CA GLU A 255 0.93 -18.36 -31.03
C GLU A 255 0.58 -17.69 -32.37
N SER A 256 0.04 -18.43 -33.35
CA SER A 256 -0.49 -17.87 -34.59
C SER A 256 -1.64 -16.90 -34.31
N GLN A 257 -2.63 -17.32 -33.51
CA GLN A 257 -3.75 -16.46 -33.13
C GLN A 257 -3.30 -15.25 -32.30
N ILE A 258 -2.29 -15.42 -31.43
CA ILE A 258 -1.68 -14.30 -30.71
C ILE A 258 -1.09 -13.27 -31.69
N SER A 259 -0.45 -13.71 -32.77
CA SER A 259 0.10 -12.82 -33.80
C SER A 259 -1.00 -12.02 -34.50
N ILE A 260 -2.08 -12.70 -34.92
CA ILE A 260 -3.24 -12.07 -35.57
C ILE A 260 -3.85 -11.00 -34.66
N VAL A 261 -4.17 -11.38 -33.41
CA VAL A 261 -4.77 -10.45 -32.43
C VAL A 261 -3.83 -9.28 -32.14
N LYS A 262 -2.51 -9.52 -32.03
CA LYS A 262 -1.55 -8.43 -31.84
C LYS A 262 -1.54 -7.44 -33.00
N ASN A 263 -1.46 -7.93 -34.24
CA ASN A 263 -1.40 -7.08 -35.43
C ASN A 263 -2.67 -6.24 -35.56
N LEU A 264 -3.84 -6.87 -35.40
CA LEU A 264 -5.11 -6.15 -35.41
C LEU A 264 -5.15 -5.07 -34.34
N ILE A 265 -4.61 -5.34 -33.15
CA ILE A 265 -4.54 -4.30 -32.12
C ILE A 265 -3.61 -3.16 -32.52
N GLU A 266 -2.45 -3.42 -33.12
CA GLU A 266 -1.55 -2.34 -33.57
C GLU A 266 -2.18 -1.50 -34.68
N GLU A 267 -2.89 -2.13 -35.63
CA GLU A 267 -3.67 -1.42 -36.66
C GLU A 267 -4.79 -0.58 -36.06
N THR A 268 -5.57 -1.16 -35.14
CA THR A 268 -6.65 -0.45 -34.44
C THR A 268 -6.10 0.72 -33.62
N LYS A 269 -4.95 0.54 -32.95
CA LYS A 269 -4.27 1.62 -32.20
C LYS A 269 -3.82 2.76 -33.10
N ALA A 270 -3.38 2.47 -34.32
CA ALA A 270 -2.96 3.50 -35.26
C ALA A 270 -4.13 4.40 -35.68
N LYS A 271 -5.34 3.83 -35.71
CA LYS A 271 -6.59 4.53 -36.06
C LYS A 271 -7.25 5.23 -34.87
N LEU A 272 -7.02 4.73 -33.65
CA LEU A 272 -7.59 5.33 -32.45
C LEU A 272 -6.77 6.52 -31.94
N PRO A 273 -7.41 7.62 -31.51
CA PRO A 273 -6.73 8.59 -30.68
C PRO A 273 -6.31 7.92 -29.38
N THR A 274 -5.10 8.25 -28.94
CA THR A 274 -4.51 7.70 -27.71
C THR A 274 -5.47 7.84 -26.53
N LEU A 275 -5.79 6.70 -25.90
CA LEU A 275 -6.65 6.59 -24.73
C LEU A 275 -6.12 7.52 -23.63
N LYS A 276 -6.93 8.53 -23.25
CA LYS A 276 -6.45 9.65 -22.43
C LYS A 276 -5.92 9.16 -21.08
N PHE A 277 -4.66 9.46 -20.77
CA PHE A 277 -4.02 9.12 -19.50
C PHE A 277 -4.84 9.67 -18.31
N ARG A 278 -5.39 10.88 -18.46
CA ARG A 278 -6.26 11.51 -17.45
C ARG A 278 -7.52 10.69 -17.14
N LYS A 279 -8.21 10.17 -18.17
CA LYS A 279 -9.43 9.35 -18.01
C LYS A 279 -9.14 8.10 -17.19
N MET A 280 -8.08 7.37 -17.53
CA MET A 280 -7.67 6.18 -16.77
C MET A 280 -7.19 6.50 -15.36
N LYS A 281 -6.53 7.65 -15.14
CA LYS A 281 -6.17 8.11 -13.80
C LYS A 281 -7.42 8.40 -12.97
N LEU A 282 -8.40 9.12 -13.54
CA LEU A 282 -9.67 9.42 -12.91
C LEU A 282 -10.40 8.13 -12.53
N GLN A 283 -10.54 7.18 -13.47
CA GLN A 283 -11.16 5.89 -13.19
C GLN A 283 -10.44 5.10 -12.10
N SER A 284 -9.11 5.11 -12.09
CA SER A 284 -8.33 4.46 -11.03
C SER A 284 -8.55 5.12 -9.66
N THR A 285 -8.78 6.43 -9.61
CA THR A 285 -9.12 7.15 -8.37
C THR A 285 -10.54 6.82 -7.92
N ILE A 286 -11.52 6.85 -8.84
CA ILE A 286 -12.92 6.49 -8.57
C ILE A 286 -13.01 5.06 -8.03
N ASN A 287 -12.38 4.09 -8.70
CA ASN A 287 -12.43 2.70 -8.25
C ASN A 287 -11.73 2.49 -6.90
N ARG A 288 -10.71 3.30 -6.58
CA ARG A 288 -10.10 3.30 -5.25
C ARG A 288 -11.08 3.78 -4.19
N GLN A 289 -11.77 4.88 -4.44
CA GLN A 289 -12.80 5.40 -3.53
C GLN A 289 -13.95 4.41 -3.37
N GLN A 290 -14.43 3.81 -4.46
CA GLN A 290 -15.46 2.76 -4.42
C GLN A 290 -15.00 1.52 -3.62
N SER A 291 -13.75 1.07 -3.81
CA SER A 291 -13.18 -0.04 -3.03
C SER A 291 -13.09 0.30 -1.54
N GLU A 292 -12.65 1.51 -1.21
CA GLU A 292 -12.60 2.01 0.17
C GLU A 292 -14.01 2.11 0.80
N LYS A 293 -15.00 2.59 0.05
CA LYS A 293 -16.41 2.64 0.49
C LYS A 293 -17.03 1.24 0.66
N ARG A 294 -16.74 0.31 -0.25
CA ARG A 294 -17.16 -1.10 -0.12
C ARG A 294 -16.59 -1.74 1.13
N LEU A 295 -15.31 -1.48 1.44
CA LEU A 295 -14.68 -1.94 2.68
C LEU A 295 -15.41 -1.38 3.91
N ALA A 296 -15.69 -0.08 3.95
CA ALA A 296 -16.41 0.54 5.06
C ALA A 296 -17.83 -0.06 5.23
N ASN A 297 -18.58 -0.19 4.14
CA ASN A 297 -19.91 -0.81 4.16
C ASN A 297 -19.87 -2.27 4.62
N ALA A 298 -18.87 -3.05 4.18
CA ALA A 298 -18.72 -4.43 4.62
C ALA A 298 -18.39 -4.52 6.12
N LEU A 299 -17.61 -3.58 6.66
CA LEU A 299 -17.37 -3.49 8.10
C LEU A 299 -18.65 -3.14 8.87
N LYS A 300 -19.43 -2.15 8.40
CA LYS A 300 -20.72 -1.78 9.00
C LYS A 300 -21.72 -2.93 8.99
N ALA A 301 -21.86 -3.60 7.85
CA ALA A 301 -22.76 -4.74 7.71
C ALA A 301 -22.37 -5.92 8.62
N LYS A 302 -21.07 -6.11 8.88
CA LYS A 302 -20.57 -7.24 9.65
C LYS A 302 -20.48 -6.99 11.15
N PHE A 303 -20.15 -5.76 11.56
CA PHE A 303 -19.87 -5.43 12.96
C PHE A 303 -20.79 -4.34 13.54
N GLY A 304 -21.71 -3.80 12.75
CA GLY A 304 -22.57 -2.69 13.15
C GLY A 304 -22.02 -1.32 12.74
N GLU A 305 -22.91 -0.34 12.67
CA GLU A 305 -22.54 1.05 12.33
C GLU A 305 -21.82 1.76 13.48
N ASP A 306 -22.05 1.34 14.72
CA ASP A 306 -21.45 1.90 15.94
C ASP A 306 -20.16 1.17 16.38
N ALA A 307 -19.61 0.32 15.52
CA ALA A 307 -18.38 -0.41 15.79
C ALA A 307 -17.19 0.55 16.02
N VAL A 308 -16.40 0.25 17.05
CA VAL A 308 -15.16 0.97 17.40
C VAL A 308 -13.97 0.17 16.87
N LEU A 309 -13.22 0.73 15.92
CA LEU A 309 -12.12 0.04 15.28
C LEU A 309 -10.81 0.27 16.03
N VAL A 310 -10.24 -0.79 16.60
CA VAL A 310 -8.96 -0.77 17.31
C VAL A 310 -7.88 -1.35 16.39
N LEU A 311 -7.05 -0.49 15.80
CA LEU A 311 -6.01 -0.89 14.86
C LEU A 311 -4.64 -0.98 15.52
N GLY A 312 -3.92 -2.04 15.22
CA GLY A 312 -2.51 -2.12 15.54
C GLY A 312 -1.68 -0.97 14.93
N ASN A 313 -0.72 -0.45 15.69
CA ASN A 313 0.13 0.67 15.28
C ASN A 313 1.39 0.24 14.50
N TRP A 314 1.52 -1.03 14.09
CA TRP A 314 2.70 -1.51 13.40
C TRP A 314 2.86 -0.83 12.05
N SER A 315 4.09 -0.38 11.84
CA SER A 315 4.53 0.21 10.60
C SER A 315 5.82 -0.47 10.16
N ALA A 316 5.99 -0.63 8.86
CA ALA A 316 7.25 -1.07 8.30
C ALA A 316 7.63 -0.19 7.10
N PRO A 317 8.94 -0.06 6.79
CA PRO A 317 9.38 0.59 5.57
C PRO A 317 8.74 -0.04 4.34
N HIS A 318 8.46 0.78 3.32
CA HIS A 318 7.93 0.30 2.05
C HIS A 318 8.88 -0.72 1.42
N ALA A 319 8.50 -2.00 1.45
CA ALA A 319 9.22 -3.05 0.77
C ALA A 319 8.86 -3.05 -0.72
N LYS A 320 9.87 -3.11 -1.59
CA LYS A 320 9.67 -3.17 -3.04
C LYS A 320 8.71 -4.32 -3.39
N PHE A 321 7.71 -4.05 -4.21
CA PHE A 321 6.66 -4.99 -4.64
C PHE A 321 5.62 -5.40 -3.59
N HIS A 322 5.63 -4.81 -2.39
CA HIS A 322 4.57 -4.95 -1.40
C HIS A 322 3.69 -3.70 -1.40
N GLU A 323 2.40 -3.87 -1.10
CA GLU A 323 1.56 -2.71 -0.85
C GLU A 323 2.08 -1.98 0.40
N PRO A 324 2.00 -0.63 0.42
CA PRO A 324 2.14 0.12 1.66
C PRO A 324 1.24 -0.47 2.73
N ILE A 325 1.83 -0.78 3.90
CA ILE A 325 1.03 -1.10 5.09
C ILE A 325 0.15 0.11 5.36
N LYS A 326 -1.12 -0.15 5.55
CA LYS A 326 -2.18 0.85 5.54
C LYS A 326 -2.10 1.69 6.81
N GLY A 327 -1.31 2.76 6.74
CA GLY A 327 -1.15 3.72 7.82
C GLY A 327 -2.23 4.81 7.82
N LYS A 328 -1.80 6.06 8.02
CA LYS A 328 -2.64 7.25 8.22
C LYS A 328 -3.79 7.42 7.23
N GLY A 329 -3.59 7.16 5.94
CA GLY A 329 -4.62 7.37 4.92
C GLY A 329 -5.84 6.45 5.05
N MET A 330 -5.65 5.18 5.44
CA MET A 330 -6.77 4.27 5.67
C MET A 330 -7.51 4.62 6.96
N ARG A 331 -6.79 4.97 8.02
CA ARG A 331 -7.40 5.36 9.29
C ARG A 331 -8.28 6.60 9.14
N LYS A 332 -7.80 7.62 8.40
CA LYS A 332 -8.62 8.80 8.05
C LYS A 332 -9.83 8.43 7.20
N MET A 333 -9.67 7.52 6.24
CA MET A 333 -10.80 7.07 5.42
C MET A 333 -11.87 6.41 6.30
N LEU A 334 -11.51 5.52 7.23
CA LEU A 334 -12.45 4.89 8.14
C LEU A 334 -13.13 5.91 9.09
N GLN A 335 -12.38 6.89 9.61
CA GLN A 335 -12.97 7.99 10.40
C GLN A 335 -13.97 8.82 9.58
N ASN A 336 -13.64 9.13 8.32
CA ASN A 336 -14.54 9.88 7.44
C ASN A 336 -15.81 9.10 7.10
N GLU A 337 -15.78 7.77 7.16
CA GLU A 337 -16.95 6.90 6.99
C GLU A 337 -17.77 6.75 8.29
N GLY A 338 -17.37 7.42 9.37
CA GLY A 338 -18.12 7.52 10.63
C GLY A 338 -17.64 6.59 11.75
N PHE A 339 -16.57 5.82 11.54
CA PHE A 339 -16.05 4.94 12.59
C PHE A 339 -15.23 5.70 13.62
N GLU A 340 -15.37 5.33 14.90
CA GLU A 340 -14.36 5.65 15.91
C GLU A 340 -13.13 4.77 15.68
N VAL A 341 -11.96 5.40 15.55
CA VAL A 341 -10.70 4.71 15.24
C VAL A 341 -9.67 4.95 16.35
N LEU A 342 -9.29 3.86 17.01
CA LEU A 342 -8.29 3.82 18.07
C LEU A 342 -7.05 3.04 17.63
N LEU A 343 -5.92 3.33 18.25
CA LEU A 343 -4.66 2.60 18.05
C LEU A 343 -4.34 1.72 19.26
N ILE A 344 -3.70 0.57 19.01
CA ILE A 344 -3.14 -0.29 20.05
C ILE A 344 -1.66 -0.54 19.77
N ASP A 345 -0.83 -0.54 20.82
CA ASP A 345 0.58 -0.91 20.68
C ASP A 345 0.71 -2.42 20.41
N GLU A 346 1.43 -2.80 19.36
CA GLU A 346 1.58 -4.21 18.94
C GLU A 346 2.79 -4.92 19.58
N PHE A 347 3.39 -4.35 20.62
CA PHE A 347 4.56 -4.96 21.24
C PHE A 347 4.27 -6.40 21.69
N ASN A 348 5.04 -7.34 21.12
CA ASN A 348 4.96 -8.80 21.32
C ASN A 348 3.62 -9.48 20.97
N THR A 349 2.63 -8.78 20.44
CA THR A 349 1.28 -9.35 20.22
C THR A 349 1.28 -10.48 19.19
N SER A 350 2.14 -10.44 18.17
CA SER A 350 2.28 -11.53 17.19
C SER A 350 3.35 -12.58 17.54
N SER A 351 4.06 -12.41 18.66
CA SER A 351 5.18 -13.25 19.07
C SER A 351 4.91 -14.08 20.32
N ILE A 352 3.82 -13.79 21.03
CA ILE A 352 3.44 -14.45 22.28
C ILE A 352 2.20 -15.32 22.08
N CYS A 353 2.19 -16.49 22.70
CA CYS A 353 1.08 -17.43 22.65
C CYS A 353 -0.15 -16.85 23.37
N PRO A 354 -1.32 -16.76 22.72
CA PRO A 354 -2.55 -16.28 23.34
C PRO A 354 -3.11 -17.15 24.46
N GLU A 355 -2.47 -18.26 24.83
CA GLU A 355 -2.98 -19.15 25.89
C GLU A 355 -2.06 -19.12 27.10
N CYS A 356 -0.79 -19.49 26.88
CA CYS A 356 0.19 -19.63 27.95
C CYS A 356 1.18 -18.46 28.07
N ASN A 357 0.99 -17.39 27.29
CA ASN A 357 1.87 -16.21 27.25
C ASN A 357 3.37 -16.51 27.01
N SER A 358 3.69 -17.69 26.48
CA SER A 358 5.06 -18.09 26.13
C SER A 358 5.39 -17.73 24.68
N ASP A 359 6.68 -17.77 24.31
CA ASP A 359 7.11 -17.40 22.97
C ASP A 359 6.54 -18.31 21.86
N LEU A 360 6.29 -17.69 20.70
CA LEU A 360 5.93 -18.33 19.44
C LEU A 360 7.13 -18.31 18.48
N LYS A 361 7.44 -19.47 17.88
CA LYS A 361 8.53 -19.60 16.90
C LYS A 361 8.05 -20.10 15.55
N LYS A 362 8.77 -19.68 14.51
CA LYS A 362 8.64 -20.25 13.16
C LYS A 362 9.20 -21.67 13.18
N PHE A 363 8.55 -22.59 12.50
CA PHE A 363 8.96 -24.00 12.51
C PHE A 363 8.79 -24.70 11.15
N LYS A 364 7.78 -24.31 10.37
CA LYS A 364 7.46 -24.98 9.10
C LYS A 364 8.20 -24.34 7.94
N THR A 365 8.88 -25.17 7.17
CA THR A 365 9.42 -24.82 5.85
C THR A 365 8.49 -25.38 4.77
N ILE A 366 8.26 -24.61 3.71
CA ILE A 366 7.39 -24.99 2.58
C ILE A 366 8.15 -24.79 1.27
N GLU A 367 7.76 -25.52 0.23
CA GLU A 367 8.22 -25.22 -1.13
C GLU A 367 7.89 -23.76 -1.48
N ASN A 368 8.78 -23.10 -2.19
CA ASN A 368 8.63 -21.69 -2.51
C ASN A 368 7.33 -21.45 -3.29
N PRO A 369 6.39 -20.65 -2.75
CA PRO A 369 5.11 -20.38 -3.38
C PRO A 369 5.24 -19.56 -4.66
N ARG A 370 6.47 -19.12 -5.01
CA ARG A 370 6.79 -18.42 -6.25
C ARG A 370 7.59 -19.38 -7.15
N PRO A 371 6.94 -20.10 -8.10
CA PRO A 371 7.60 -21.11 -8.93
C PRO A 371 8.88 -20.62 -9.61
N TYR A 372 8.85 -19.40 -10.15
CA TYR A 372 10.00 -18.76 -10.82
C TYR A 372 11.22 -18.49 -9.91
N ARG A 373 11.10 -18.64 -8.59
CA ARG A 373 12.22 -18.51 -7.64
C ARG A 373 12.78 -19.85 -7.18
N ARG A 374 12.11 -20.98 -7.46
CA ARG A 374 12.48 -22.30 -6.95
C ARG A 374 13.89 -22.72 -7.38
N ASN A 375 14.30 -22.37 -8.60
CA ASN A 375 15.67 -22.63 -9.10
C ASN A 375 16.77 -21.96 -8.25
N LYS A 376 16.47 -20.86 -7.56
CA LYS A 376 17.44 -20.16 -6.67
C LYS A 376 17.20 -20.44 -5.20
N MET A 377 15.96 -20.74 -4.83
CA MET A 377 15.49 -20.86 -3.45
C MET A 377 14.28 -21.80 -3.47
N LEU A 378 14.54 -23.11 -3.38
CA LEU A 378 13.52 -24.16 -3.51
C LEU A 378 12.50 -24.07 -2.37
N GLU A 379 12.98 -23.82 -1.15
CA GLU A 379 12.16 -23.80 0.05
C GLU A 379 12.25 -22.46 0.77
N VAL A 380 11.18 -22.11 1.49
CA VAL A 380 11.07 -20.89 2.28
C VAL A 380 10.40 -21.17 3.62
N THR A 381 10.82 -20.48 4.68
CA THR A 381 10.14 -20.56 5.97
C THR A 381 8.74 -19.96 5.87
N CYS A 382 7.73 -20.69 6.37
CA CYS A 382 6.37 -20.19 6.50
C CYS A 382 6.30 -19.19 7.67
N HIS A 383 6.11 -17.91 7.37
CA HIS A 383 6.09 -16.86 8.40
C HIS A 383 4.73 -16.64 9.06
N GLY A 384 3.63 -17.06 8.41
CA GLY A 384 2.27 -16.89 8.93
C GLY A 384 1.85 -17.98 9.92
N LEU A 385 2.64 -19.05 10.06
CA LEU A 385 2.35 -20.18 10.93
C LEU A 385 3.42 -20.29 12.02
N LEU A 386 3.00 -20.22 13.28
CA LEU A 386 3.88 -20.19 14.44
C LEU A 386 3.55 -21.33 15.40
N LYS A 387 4.56 -21.91 16.05
CA LYS A 387 4.41 -22.97 17.05
C LYS A 387 4.78 -22.43 18.43
N CYS A 388 3.99 -22.79 19.44
CA CYS A 388 4.27 -22.46 20.83
C CYS A 388 5.53 -23.18 21.34
N VAL A 389 6.38 -22.48 22.10
CA VAL A 389 7.60 -23.07 22.69
C VAL A 389 7.31 -23.85 23.98
N ASN A 390 6.30 -23.44 24.74
CA ASN A 390 5.96 -24.05 26.02
C ASN A 390 5.40 -25.48 25.84
N LYS A 391 6.12 -26.47 26.39
CA LYS A 391 5.81 -27.90 26.28
C LYS A 391 4.47 -28.28 26.89
N ASP A 392 4.02 -27.60 27.94
CA ASP A 392 2.75 -27.94 28.59
C ASP A 392 1.56 -27.45 27.76
N CYS A 393 1.74 -26.34 27.04
CA CYS A 393 0.78 -25.84 26.07
C CYS A 393 0.67 -26.72 24.80
N LEU A 394 1.69 -27.55 24.52
CA LEU A 394 1.72 -28.51 23.40
C LEU A 394 1.04 -29.85 23.73
N LYS A 395 0.74 -30.14 25.01
CA LYS A 395 0.26 -31.47 25.43
C LYS A 395 -1.26 -31.63 25.46
N ILE A 396 -2.02 -30.55 25.25
CA ILE A 396 -3.47 -30.53 25.52
C ILE A 396 -4.25 -31.55 24.66
N GLU A 397 -3.73 -32.02 23.51
CA GLU A 397 -4.41 -33.01 22.65
C GLU A 397 -3.44 -33.92 21.84
N GLU A 398 -2.27 -34.29 22.38
CA GLU A 398 -1.18 -34.99 21.64
C GLU A 398 -0.65 -34.25 20.38
N LYS A 399 -1.13 -33.04 20.12
CA LYS A 399 -0.76 -32.22 18.96
C LYS A 399 -0.13 -30.92 19.42
N ASP A 400 0.96 -30.56 18.74
CA ASP A 400 1.62 -29.29 18.93
C ASP A 400 0.65 -28.12 18.74
N ARG A 401 0.59 -27.19 19.71
CA ARG A 401 -0.18 -25.96 19.56
C ARG A 401 0.47 -25.01 18.56
N VAL A 402 -0.29 -24.70 17.51
CA VAL A 402 0.12 -23.88 16.37
C VAL A 402 -0.88 -22.75 16.17
N TRP A 403 -0.38 -21.58 15.81
CA TRP A 403 -1.17 -20.37 15.59
C TRP A 403 -0.95 -19.81 14.19
N ASN A 404 -2.03 -19.32 13.58
CA ASN A 404 -1.91 -18.29 12.56
C ASN A 404 -1.42 -17.00 13.25
N ARG A 405 -0.40 -16.36 12.68
CA ARG A 405 0.23 -15.16 13.25
C ARG A 405 -0.75 -14.00 13.44
N ASP A 406 -1.61 -13.76 12.45
CA ASP A 406 -2.55 -12.63 12.48
C ASP A 406 -3.66 -12.91 13.51
N LEU A 407 -4.09 -14.18 13.62
CA LEU A 407 -5.01 -14.63 14.68
C LEU A 407 -4.41 -14.45 16.08
N ALA A 408 -3.14 -14.83 16.26
CA ALA A 408 -2.45 -14.66 17.54
C ALA A 408 -2.35 -13.18 17.94
N ALA A 409 -2.04 -12.31 16.98
CA ALA A 409 -1.99 -10.86 17.20
C ALA A 409 -3.33 -10.32 17.71
N VAL A 410 -4.43 -10.65 17.03
CA VAL A 410 -5.74 -10.13 17.39
C VAL A 410 -6.29 -10.72 18.69
N LEU A 411 -6.04 -12.00 18.98
CA LEU A 411 -6.37 -12.58 20.28
C LEU A 411 -5.61 -11.89 21.42
N ASN A 412 -4.35 -11.51 21.20
CA ASN A 412 -3.58 -10.74 22.18
C ASN A 412 -4.06 -9.29 22.30
N PHE A 413 -4.52 -8.65 21.22
CA PHE A 413 -5.21 -7.35 21.31
C PHE A 413 -6.45 -7.45 22.20
N ARG A 414 -7.22 -8.54 22.10
CA ARG A 414 -8.39 -8.79 22.94
C ARG A 414 -8.02 -8.87 24.41
N LYS A 415 -6.95 -9.62 24.73
CA LYS A 415 -6.44 -9.70 26.10
C LYS A 415 -6.06 -8.34 26.67
N ILE A 416 -5.40 -7.50 25.86
CA ILE A 416 -5.04 -6.14 26.26
C ILE A 416 -6.29 -5.30 26.51
N LEU A 417 -7.26 -5.32 25.59
CA LEU A 417 -8.53 -4.59 25.74
C LEU A 417 -9.26 -4.98 27.03
N PHE A 418 -9.39 -6.27 27.31
CA PHE A 418 -10.08 -6.75 28.51
C PHE A 418 -9.32 -6.39 29.79
N SER A 419 -8.00 -6.55 29.81
CA SER A 419 -7.17 -6.13 30.96
C SER A 419 -7.31 -4.63 31.24
N LEU A 420 -7.34 -3.78 30.21
CA LEU A 420 -7.53 -2.34 30.36
C LEU A 420 -8.90 -1.99 30.96
N ARG A 421 -9.96 -2.72 30.61
CA ARG A 421 -11.29 -2.52 31.21
C ARG A 421 -11.34 -2.97 32.67
N GLU A 422 -10.78 -4.14 32.96
CA GLU A 422 -10.81 -4.72 34.30
C GLU A 422 -9.90 -3.95 35.27
N THR A 423 -8.60 -3.91 34.96
CA THR A 423 -7.56 -3.41 35.87
C THR A 423 -7.13 -1.97 35.57
N GLY A 424 -7.37 -1.49 34.34
CA GLY A 424 -6.82 -0.21 33.86
C GLY A 424 -5.39 -0.32 33.35
N ASP A 425 -4.76 -1.49 33.50
CA ASP A 425 -3.36 -1.71 33.16
C ASP A 425 -3.21 -2.71 32.01
N ARG A 426 -2.14 -2.54 31.25
CA ARG A 426 -1.76 -3.44 30.16
C ARG A 426 -1.02 -4.67 30.72
N PRO A 427 -1.32 -5.90 30.25
CA PRO A 427 -0.67 -7.10 30.77
C PRO A 427 0.85 -7.04 30.58
N GLU A 428 1.59 -7.55 31.57
CA GLU A 428 3.06 -7.45 31.62
C GLU A 428 3.75 -8.04 30.38
N ALA A 429 3.24 -9.16 29.86
CA ALA A 429 3.77 -9.82 28.66
C ALA A 429 3.80 -8.90 27.41
N PHE A 430 2.93 -7.89 27.38
CA PHE A 430 2.80 -6.94 26.27
C PHE A 430 3.34 -5.54 26.62
N ASN A 431 3.96 -5.37 27.79
CA ASN A 431 4.62 -4.13 28.17
C ASN A 431 6.04 -4.09 27.62
N LYS A 432 6.44 -2.93 27.08
CA LYS A 432 7.86 -2.66 26.82
C LYS A 432 8.55 -2.54 28.18
N SER A 433 9.61 -3.31 28.41
CA SER A 433 10.42 -3.10 29.61
C SER A 433 10.89 -1.64 29.65
N ARG A 434 10.53 -0.92 30.73
CA ARG A 434 11.14 0.38 31.00
C ARG A 434 12.61 0.09 31.26
N LYS A 435 13.50 0.58 30.41
CA LYS A 435 14.91 0.69 30.82
C LYS A 435 14.93 1.64 32.02
N ASP A 436 15.29 1.13 33.19
CA ASP A 436 15.57 1.95 34.37
C ASP A 436 16.69 2.94 34.03
N GLY A 437 16.30 4.18 33.76
CA GLY A 437 17.21 5.18 33.23
C GLY A 437 16.55 6.54 33.02
N ASN A 438 15.73 6.99 33.97
CA ASN A 438 15.45 8.42 34.14
C ASN A 438 14.81 8.66 35.51
N ARG A 439 15.65 8.69 36.56
CA ARG A 439 15.30 9.46 37.76
C ARG A 439 15.03 10.90 37.30
N LYS A 440 13.79 11.36 37.46
CA LYS A 440 13.40 12.77 37.30
C LYS A 440 14.42 13.64 38.05
N ARG A 441 15.30 14.33 37.32
CA ARG A 441 16.06 15.44 37.91
C ARG A 441 15.03 16.51 38.26
N LYS A 442 14.92 16.85 39.55
CA LYS A 442 14.16 18.01 40.02
C LYS A 442 14.63 19.24 39.23
N PRO A 443 13.74 20.16 38.83
CA PRO A 443 14.15 21.39 38.19
C PRO A 443 15.00 22.20 39.19
N PRO A 444 16.14 22.79 38.76
CA PRO A 444 16.91 23.63 39.65
C PRO A 444 16.09 24.88 39.96
N THR A 445 15.96 25.16 41.25
CA THR A 445 15.41 26.40 41.81
C THR A 445 16.25 27.57 41.34
N ASN A 446 15.55 28.58 40.83
CA ASN A 446 16.09 29.76 40.20
C ASN A 446 16.42 30.80 41.28
N GLU A 447 17.68 30.90 41.72
CA GLU A 447 18.14 32.02 42.53
C GLU A 447 19.56 32.46 42.14
N ASN A 448 19.63 33.70 41.62
CA ASN A 448 20.73 34.66 41.77
C ASN A 448 22.11 34.31 41.16
N LYS A 449 22.88 35.20 40.53
CA LYS A 449 22.86 36.67 40.45
C LYS A 449 23.70 37.07 39.24
N ARG A 450 23.19 38.09 38.56
CA ARG A 450 23.76 38.93 37.50
C ARG A 450 25.18 39.41 37.85
N THR A 451 26.18 39.14 37.01
CA THR A 451 27.42 39.94 36.94
C THR A 451 27.66 40.44 35.52
N LYS A 452 27.80 41.76 35.43
CA LYS A 452 27.92 42.59 34.23
C LYS A 452 29.28 42.32 33.55
N ARG A 453 29.28 42.08 32.24
CA ARG A 453 30.45 42.27 31.37
C ARG A 453 30.49 43.73 30.93
N THR A 454 31.39 44.52 31.50
CA THR A 454 31.72 45.86 31.04
C THR A 454 32.60 45.79 29.80
N LYS A 455 32.26 46.61 28.80
CA LYS A 455 33.06 46.89 27.61
C LYS A 455 34.13 47.92 27.97
N ASN A 456 35.39 47.68 27.63
CA ASN A 456 36.41 48.72 27.58
C ASN A 456 36.94 48.83 26.14
N ASN A 457 36.77 49.99 25.54
CA ASN A 457 37.50 50.47 24.36
C ASN A 457 38.85 51.05 24.82
N PRO A 458 39.89 51.06 23.97
CA PRO A 458 41.16 51.71 24.26
C PRO A 458 41.11 53.21 23.93
N ALA A 459 41.78 54.02 24.74
CA ALA A 459 42.07 55.42 24.47
C ALA A 459 43.58 55.61 24.23
N SER A 460 43.86 56.52 23.30
CA SER A 460 45.11 57.04 22.74
C SER A 460 46.13 57.61 23.73
N VAL A 461 47.43 57.49 23.43
CA VAL A 461 48.51 58.42 23.82
C VAL A 461 49.63 58.37 22.74
N ILE A 462 49.75 59.39 21.87
CA ILE A 462 50.76 60.48 21.75
C ILE A 462 52.01 60.16 20.89
N ASP A 463 52.31 61.15 20.05
CA ASP A 463 53.40 61.39 19.10
C ASP A 463 54.83 61.12 19.61
N GLU A 464 55.74 60.82 18.67
CA GLU A 464 56.96 61.62 18.47
C GLU A 464 57.61 61.34 17.11
N ALA A 465 57.98 62.43 16.43
CA ALA A 465 58.67 62.45 15.15
C ALA A 465 60.19 62.46 15.36
N SER A 466 60.96 61.78 14.52
CA SER A 466 62.27 62.29 14.05
C SER A 466 62.76 61.57 12.80
N THR A 467 62.98 62.37 11.77
CA THR A 467 63.88 62.15 10.63
C THR A 467 65.33 61.93 11.11
N VAL A 468 66.14 61.15 10.39
CA VAL A 468 67.45 61.51 9.80
C VAL A 468 68.19 60.26 9.27
N GLN A 469 68.42 60.30 7.95
CA GLN A 469 69.56 59.87 7.13
C GLN A 469 70.47 58.70 7.56
N GLY A 470 70.69 57.82 6.57
CA GLY A 470 71.75 56.82 6.47
C GLY A 470 71.58 56.04 5.18
#